data_AF-V5RY31-F1
#
_entry.id   AF-V5RY31-F1
#
_cell.length_a   1.000
_cell.length_b   1.000
_cell.length_c   1.000
_cell.angle_alpha   90.00
_cell.angle_beta   90.00
_cell.angle_gamma   90.00
#
_symmetry.space_group_name_H-M   'P 1'
#
loop_
_entity.id
_entity.type
_entity.pdbx_description
1 polymer ?
#
loop_
_entity_poly.entity_id
_entity_poly.type
_entity_poly.pdbx_seq_one_letter_code
_entity_poly.pdbx_strand_id
1 'polypeptide(L)' 'MAYSIQDARDAAKKRPSARTPEEQRMVDDNRGDQGVRNNDHWSKGEQKIHGRAKS' A
#
# COMPACT_ATOMS: atom_id res chain seq x y z
N MET A 1 -8.33 -14.19 11.79
CA MET A 1 -7.40 -14.77 10.81
C MET A 1 -6.16 -13.89 10.74
N ALA A 2 -4.96 -14.46 10.78
CA ALA A 2 -3.76 -13.70 10.43
C ALA A 2 -3.70 -13.63 8.90
N TYR A 3 -3.71 -12.43 8.34
CA TYR A 3 -3.60 -12.23 6.90
C TYR A 3 -2.25 -12.72 6.39
N SER A 4 -2.19 -13.27 5.18
CA SER A 4 -0.92 -13.71 4.61
C SER A 4 -0.05 -12.49 4.30
N ILE A 5 1.27 -12.64 4.45
CA ILE A 5 2.20 -11.59 4.02
C ILE A 5 2.06 -11.28 2.52
N GLN A 6 1.63 -12.27 1.74
CA GLN A 6 1.37 -12.11 0.33
C GLN A 6 0.18 -11.18 0.07
N ASP A 7 -0.90 -11.30 0.85
CA ASP A 7 -2.09 -10.45 0.73
C ASP A 7 -1.74 -8.99 1.08
N ALA A 8 -0.92 -8.79 2.12
CA ALA A 8 -0.44 -7.46 2.48
C ALA A 8 0.46 -6.85 1.38
N ARG A 9 1.29 -7.66 0.71
CA ARG A 9 2.11 -7.19 -0.42
C ARG A 9 1.26 -6.79 -1.61
N ASP A 10 0.19 -7.54 -1.90
CA ASP A 10 -0.71 -7.26 -3.01
C ASP A 10 -1.61 -6.05 -2.70
N ALA A 11 -2.06 -5.88 -1.46
CA ALA A 11 -2.70 -4.66 -0.98
C ALA A 11 -1.75 -3.44 -1.07
N ALA A 12 -0.47 -3.61 -0.72
CA ALA A 12 0.53 -2.55 -0.78
C ALA A 12 0.80 -2.05 -2.21
N LYS A 13 0.63 -2.90 -3.24
CA LYS A 13 0.73 -2.48 -4.65
C LYS A 13 -0.39 -1.51 -5.05
N LYS A 14 -1.55 -1.58 -4.39
CA LYS A 14 -2.64 -0.63 -4.66
C LYS A 14 -2.27 0.76 -4.16
N ARG A 15 -2.77 1.80 -4.84
CA ARG A 15 -2.67 3.19 -4.36
C ARG A 15 -3.36 3.30 -3.00
N PRO A 16 -2.86 4.11 -2.06
CA PRO A 16 -3.50 4.26 -0.74
C PRO A 16 -4.97 4.66 -0.82
N SER A 17 -5.35 5.49 -1.79
CA SER A 17 -6.75 5.91 -2.01
C SER A 17 -7.67 4.82 -2.59
N ALA A 18 -7.11 3.71 -3.08
CA ALA A 18 -7.86 2.61 -3.67
C ALA A 18 -7.95 1.37 -2.75
N ARG A 19 -7.34 1.45 -1.56
CA ARG A 19 -7.39 0.37 -0.58
C ARG A 19 -8.67 0.45 0.23
N THR A 20 -9.26 -0.70 0.56
CA THR A 20 -10.30 -0.76 1.59
C THR A 20 -9.69 -0.55 2.98
N PRO A 21 -10.49 -0.23 4.01
CA PRO A 21 -9.99 -0.13 5.39
C PRO A 21 -9.29 -1.42 5.86
N GLU A 22 -9.77 -2.58 5.43
CA GLU A 22 -9.18 -3.88 5.76
C GLU A 22 -7.83 -4.08 5.07
N GLU A 23 -7.71 -3.70 3.81
CA GLU A 23 -6.43 -3.73 3.07
C GLU A 23 -5.40 -2.77 3.66
N GLN A 24 -5.83 -1.58 4.08
CA GLN A 24 -4.94 -0.65 4.74
C GLN A 24 -4.44 -1.21 6.07
N ARG A 25 -5.34 -1.82 6.86
CA ARG A 25 -4.96 -2.52 8.11
C ARG A 25 -3.98 -3.67 7.85
N MET A 26 -4.20 -4.47 6.81
CA MET A 26 -3.27 -5.54 6.41
C MET A 26 -1.86 -5.01 6.11
N VAL A 27 -1.76 -3.91 5.35
CA VAL A 27 -0.48 -3.26 5.02
C VAL A 27 0.21 -2.74 6.29
N ASP A 28 -0.55 -2.12 7.20
CA ASP A 28 -0.02 -1.54 8.43
C ASP A 28 0.47 -2.62 9.41
N ASP A 29 -0.31 -3.68 9.59
CA ASP A 29 0.05 -4.82 10.46
C ASP A 29 1.30 -5.56 9.93
N ASN A 30 1.56 -5.53 8.63
CA ASN A 30 2.70 -6.20 7.99
C ASN A 30 3.83 -5.25 7.56
N ARG A 31 3.87 -4.03 8.10
CA ARG A 31 4.87 -3.00 7.74
C ARG A 31 6.31 -3.37 8.10
N GLY A 32 6.51 -4.41 8.93
CA GLY A 32 7.83 -4.99 9.19
C GLY A 32 8.47 -5.66 7.97
N ASP A 33 7.67 -6.16 7.02
CA ASP A 33 8.18 -6.81 5.81
C ASP A 33 8.71 -5.80 4.80
N GLN A 34 9.87 -6.11 4.20
CA GLN A 34 10.51 -5.23 3.23
C GLN A 34 9.74 -5.15 1.91
N GLY A 35 9.09 -6.23 1.48
CA GLY A 35 8.28 -6.25 0.27
C GLY A 35 7.04 -5.35 0.38
N VAL A 36 6.35 -5.39 1.51
CA VAL A 36 5.21 -4.50 1.82
C VAL A 36 5.65 -3.04 1.79
N ARG A 37 6.75 -2.69 2.46
CA ARG A 37 7.26 -1.31 2.48
C ARG A 37 7.67 -0.79 1.10
N ASN A 38 8.35 -1.62 0.32
CA ASN A 38 8.77 -1.25 -1.03
C ASN A 38 7.55 -0.98 -1.91
N ASN A 39 6.59 -1.91 -1.95
CA ASN A 39 5.37 -1.76 -2.75
C ASN A 39 4.57 -0.51 -2.32
N ASP A 40 4.37 -0.30 -1.01
CA ASP A 40 3.65 0.86 -0.48
C ASP A 40 4.34 2.19 -0.82
N HIS A 41 5.69 2.23 -0.75
CA HIS A 41 6.46 3.40 -1.17
C HIS A 41 6.27 3.70 -2.65
N TRP A 42 6.36 2.70 -3.54
CA TRP A 42 6.17 2.88 -4.98
C TRP A 42 4.77 3.42 -5.28
N SER A 43 3.73 2.82 -4.71
CA SER A 43 2.35 3.22 -4.93
C SER A 43 2.02 4.62 -4.38
N LYS A 44 2.66 5.04 -3.28
CA LYS A 44 2.59 6.43 -2.77
C LYS A 44 3.31 7.42 -3.69
N GLY A 45 4.44 7.01 -4.26
CA GLY A 45 5.18 7.80 -5.25
C GLY A 45 4.33 8.11 -6.48
N GLU A 46 3.63 7.10 -7.02
CA GLU A 46 2.69 7.32 -8.13
C GLU A 46 1.56 8.29 -7.78
N GLN A 47 0.97 8.16 -6.60
CA GLN A 47 -0.09 9.07 -6.15
C GLN A 47 0.42 10.51 -6.06
N LYS A 48 1.67 10.73 -5.61
CA LYS A 48 2.28 12.06 -5.55
C LYS A 48 2.56 12.65 -6.94
N ILE A 49 3.01 11.83 -7.89
CA ILE A 49 3.25 12.27 -9.28
C ILE A 49 1.93 12.68 -9.95
N HIS A 50 0.85 11.91 -9.74
CA HIS A 50 -0.45 12.20 -10.34
C HIS A 50 -1.26 13.25 -9.57
N GLY A 51 -0.95 13.47 -8.28
CA GLY A 51 -1.55 14.53 -7.46
C GLY A 51 -0.94 15.92 -7.70
N ARG A 52 0.21 16.01 -8.37
CA ARG A 52 0.89 17.26 -8.73
C ARG A 52 0.67 17.63 -10.21
N ALA A 53 -0.58 17.55 -10.65
CA ALA A 53 -1.01 18.10 -11.94
C ALA A 53 -2.42 18.69 -11.77
N LYS A 54 -2.52 19.80 -11.05
CA LYS A 54 -3.55 20.85 -11.15
C LYS A 54 -3.37 21.88 -10.02
N SER A 55 -2.58 22.91 -10.29
CA SER A 55 -2.83 24.29 -9.83
C SER A 55 -2.16 25.24 -10.81
#